data_AF-A0A803PV22-F1
#
_entry.id   AF-A0A803PV22-F1
#
_cell.length_a   1.000
_cell.length_b   1.000
_cell.length_c   1.000
_cell.angle_alpha   90.00
_cell.angle_beta   90.00
_cell.angle_gamma   90.00
#
_symmetry.space_group_name_H-M   'P 1'
#
loop_
_entity.id
_entity.type
_entity.pdbx_description
1 polymer ?
#
loop_
_entity_poly.entity_id
_entity_poly.type
_entity_poly.pdbx_seq_one_letter_code
_entity_poly.pdbx_strand_id
1 'polypeptide(L)'
;MDRYEELRVIEASGYSKGVMPFKYLGVPIFSKRLSKLDCEILTEKMIQRVRLWSSRNLSFAGRATFVNYVLIAIHIYWSQIMILPKKILEMINAICRSFLWKGEAESIGIGKVAWSKLCTPKSAGALVFKDIISWNPAAIGKFVWALTLKKENL
;
A
#
# COMPACT_ATOMS: atom_id res chain seq x y z
N MET A 1 -2.11 24.00 -20.45
CA MET A 1 -0.84 24.32 -21.13
C MET A 1 -1.19 24.54 -22.58
N ASP A 2 -0.76 25.66 -23.15
CA ASP A 2 -1.07 25.94 -24.55
C ASP A 2 -0.35 24.93 -25.46
N ARG A 3 -0.95 24.54 -26.59
CA ARG A 3 -0.43 23.47 -27.46
C ARG A 3 0.97 23.81 -28.00
N TYR A 4 1.24 25.11 -28.15
CA TYR A 4 2.53 25.64 -28.56
C TYR A 4 3.64 25.39 -27.54
N GLU A 5 3.35 25.60 -26.25
CA GLU A 5 4.32 25.36 -25.16
C GLU A 5 4.65 23.87 -25.03
N GLU A 6 3.66 22.98 -25.22
CA GLU A 6 3.91 21.53 -25.22
C GLU A 6 4.88 21.12 -26.34
N LEU A 7 4.71 21.66 -27.56
CA LEU A 7 5.58 21.38 -28.70
C LEU A 7 7.01 21.89 -28.46
N ARG A 8 7.16 23.12 -27.94
CA ARG A 8 8.47 23.69 -27.62
C ARG A 8 9.25 22.82 -26.64
N VAL A 9 8.58 22.29 -25.62
CA VAL A 9 9.23 21.41 -24.62
C VAL A 9 9.62 20.05 -25.22
N ILE A 10 8.77 19.47 -26.07
CA ILE A 10 9.07 18.20 -26.75
C ILE A 10 10.30 18.34 -27.65
N GLU A 11 10.35 19.42 -28.44
CA GLU A 11 11.47 19.69 -29.36
C GLU A 11 12.78 19.97 -28.61
N ALA A 12 12.74 20.80 -27.57
CA ALA A 12 13.93 21.14 -26.79
C ALA A 12 14.47 19.96 -25.94
N SER A 13 13.58 19.11 -25.44
CA SER A 13 13.97 18.01 -24.53
C SER A 13 14.28 16.69 -25.25
N GLY A 14 13.78 16.50 -26.48
CA GLY A 14 13.89 15.25 -27.22
C GLY A 14 13.04 14.09 -26.66
N TYR A 15 12.21 14.33 -25.64
CA TYR A 15 11.33 13.32 -25.05
C TYR A 15 9.94 13.32 -25.69
N SER A 16 9.31 12.14 -25.76
CA SER A 16 7.93 12.01 -26.22
C SER A 16 6.93 12.35 -25.12
N LYS A 17 5.75 12.86 -25.51
CA LYS A 17 4.65 13.13 -24.59
C LYS A 17 4.07 11.82 -24.04
N GLY A 18 4.17 11.63 -22.73
CA GLY A 18 3.52 10.52 -22.03
C GLY A 18 2.03 10.73 -21.83
N VAL A 19 1.28 9.63 -21.66
CA VAL A 19 -0.15 9.63 -21.33
C VAL A 19 -0.33 9.17 -19.88
N MET A 20 -1.20 9.86 -19.15
CA MET A 20 -1.58 9.48 -17.79
C MET A 20 -2.78 8.51 -17.80
N PRO A 21 -2.87 7.55 -16.87
CA PRO A 21 -1.83 7.18 -15.90
C PRO A 21 -0.71 6.34 -16.54
N PHE A 22 0.52 6.50 -16.07
CA PHE A 22 1.65 5.64 -16.45
C PHE A 22 2.17 4.86 -15.24
N LYS A 23 2.92 3.79 -15.48
CA LYS A 23 3.49 2.94 -14.43
C LYS A 23 4.95 3.31 -14.20
N TYR A 24 5.30 3.61 -12.96
CA TYR A 24 6.68 3.83 -12.53
C TYR A 24 7.03 2.85 -11.42
N LEU A 25 8.11 2.08 -11.60
CA LEU A 25 8.55 1.04 -10.66
C LEU A 25 7.44 0.06 -10.21
N GLY A 26 6.48 -0.23 -11.09
CA GLY A 26 5.38 -1.16 -10.78
C GLY A 26 4.16 -0.53 -10.11
N VAL A 27 4.17 0.78 -9.85
CA VAL A 27 3.08 1.56 -9.27
C VAL A 27 2.49 2.51 -10.33
N PRO A 28 1.17 2.51 -10.55
CA PRO A 28 0.52 3.50 -11.42
C PRO A 28 0.55 4.89 -10.75
N ILE A 29 1.04 5.87 -11.49
CA ILE A 29 1.09 7.27 -11.09
C ILE A 29 -0.10 7.99 -11.73
N PHE A 30 -0.83 8.76 -10.92
CA PHE A 30 -2.01 9.49 -11.34
C PHE A 30 -1.82 10.99 -11.10
N SER A 31 -2.37 11.82 -11.98
CA SER A 31 -2.41 13.28 -11.83
C SER A 31 -3.60 13.76 -10.98
N LYS A 32 -4.50 12.84 -10.63
CA LYS A 32 -5.71 13.08 -9.83
C LYS A 32 -5.56 12.47 -8.42
N ARG A 33 -6.45 12.87 -7.51
CA ARG A 33 -6.62 12.17 -6.23
C ARG A 33 -7.04 10.72 -6.49
N LEU A 34 -6.39 9.78 -5.80
CA LEU A 34 -6.65 8.35 -5.95
C LEU A 34 -8.08 8.00 -5.53
N SER A 35 -8.79 7.33 -6.42
CA SER A 35 -10.06 6.69 -6.11
C SER A 35 -9.85 5.26 -5.62
N LYS A 36 -10.93 4.63 -5.13
CA LYS A 36 -10.92 3.21 -4.77
C LYS A 36 -10.50 2.34 -5.97
N LEU A 37 -11.11 2.60 -7.14
CA LEU A 37 -10.89 1.84 -8.38
C LEU A 37 -9.41 1.85 -8.79
N ASP A 38 -8.76 3.02 -8.68
CA ASP A 38 -7.34 3.17 -9.03
C ASP A 38 -6.41 2.30 -8.16
N CYS A 39 -6.86 1.92 -6.96
CA CYS A 39 -6.11 1.10 -6.00
C CYS A 39 -6.54 -0.38 -5.98
N GLU A 40 -7.46 -0.81 -6.84
CA GLU A 40 -7.89 -2.23 -6.89
C GLU A 40 -6.73 -3.14 -7.28
N ILE A 41 -5.83 -2.66 -8.13
CA ILE A 41 -4.59 -3.38 -8.52
C ILE A 41 -3.75 -3.76 -7.30
N LEU A 42 -3.69 -2.92 -6.26
CA LEU A 42 -2.97 -3.22 -5.03
C LEU A 42 -3.65 -4.37 -4.27
N THR A 43 -4.97 -4.28 -4.11
CA THR A 43 -5.78 -5.27 -3.40
C THR A 43 -5.71 -6.63 -4.10
N GLU A 44 -5.87 -6.64 -5.43
CA GLU A 44 -5.80 -7.84 -6.26
C GLU A 44 -4.41 -8.50 -6.16
N LYS A 45 -3.32 -7.71 -6.21
CA LYS A 45 -1.96 -8.23 -5.98
C LYS A 45 -1.84 -8.94 -4.64
N MET A 46 -2.43 -8.40 -3.57
CA MET A 46 -2.40 -9.03 -2.25
C MET A 46 -3.23 -10.31 -2.21
N ILE A 47 -4.41 -10.33 -2.81
CA ILE A 47 -5.27 -11.51 -2.94
C ILE A 47 -4.54 -12.63 -3.68
N GLN A 48 -3.89 -12.32 -4.80
CA GLN A 48 -3.11 -13.30 -5.56
C GLN A 48 -1.97 -13.89 -4.73
N ARG A 49 -1.27 -13.06 -3.95
CA ARG A 49 -0.23 -13.56 -3.02
C ARG A 49 -0.82 -14.46 -1.94
N VAL A 50 -1.98 -14.14 -1.41
CA VAL A 50 -2.68 -15.01 -0.46
C VAL A 50 -3.01 -16.35 -1.13
N ARG A 51 -3.70 -16.36 -2.27
CA ARG A 51 -4.13 -17.59 -2.96
C ARG A 51 -2.96 -18.53 -3.25
N LEU A 52 -1.81 -18.00 -3.67
CA LEU A 52 -0.59 -18.79 -3.91
C LEU A 52 -0.02 -19.47 -2.67
N TRP A 53 -0.25 -18.89 -1.49
CA TRP A 53 0.28 -19.40 -0.22
C TRP A 53 -0.75 -20.15 0.62
N SER A 54 -2.05 -19.91 0.39
CA SER A 54 -3.16 -20.67 0.98
C SER A 54 -3.06 -22.17 0.67
N SER A 55 -2.61 -22.55 -0.53
CA SER A 55 -2.45 -23.95 -0.94
C SER A 55 -1.38 -24.73 -0.16
N ARG A 56 -0.56 -24.04 0.65
CA ARG A 56 0.58 -24.63 1.37
C ARG A 56 0.28 -24.99 2.83
N ASN A 57 -0.98 -24.89 3.27
CA ASN A 57 -1.44 -25.26 4.63
C ASN A 57 -0.53 -24.74 5.76
N LEU A 58 -0.28 -23.42 5.77
CA LEU A 58 0.59 -22.79 6.76
C LEU A 58 0.02 -22.87 8.19
N SER A 59 0.90 -23.07 9.17
CA SER A 59 0.57 -22.90 10.58
C SER A 59 0.15 -21.47 10.90
N PHE A 60 -0.53 -21.24 12.02
CA PHE A 60 -0.91 -19.89 12.44
C PHE A 60 0.28 -18.93 12.52
N ALA A 61 1.41 -19.39 13.09
CA ALA A 61 2.65 -18.62 13.13
C ALA A 61 3.18 -18.32 11.72
N GLY A 62 3.12 -19.29 10.80
CA GLY A 62 3.48 -19.08 9.39
C GLY A 62 2.61 -18.02 8.71
N ARG A 63 1.29 -18.04 8.96
CA ARG A 63 0.37 -17.03 8.42
C ARG A 63 0.63 -15.65 9.02
N ALA A 64 0.90 -15.55 10.32
CA ALA A 64 1.28 -14.28 10.95
C ALA A 64 2.57 -13.70 10.37
N THR A 65 3.59 -14.53 10.17
CA THR A 65 4.86 -14.14 9.51
C THR A 65 4.60 -13.68 8.07
N PHE A 66 3.79 -14.41 7.31
CA PHE A 66 3.44 -14.04 5.94
C PHE A 66 2.70 -12.70 5.86
N VAL A 67 1.74 -12.46 6.76
CA VAL A 67 1.05 -11.16 6.85
C VAL A 67 2.08 -10.04 7.07
N ASN A 68 2.97 -10.19 8.05
CA ASN A 68 3.96 -9.17 8.41
C ASN A 68 4.98 -8.89 7.29
N TYR A 69 5.56 -9.93 6.70
CA TYR A 69 6.70 -9.78 5.80
C TYR A 69 6.32 -9.72 4.32
N VAL A 70 5.13 -10.20 3.94
CA VAL A 70 4.68 -10.19 2.54
C VAL A 70 3.56 -9.19 2.34
N LEU A 71 2.43 -9.36 3.02
CA LEU A 71 1.24 -8.54 2.78
C LEU A 71 1.44 -7.09 3.22
N ILE A 72 1.90 -6.88 4.46
CA ILE A 72 2.17 -5.55 4.99
C ILE A 72 3.33 -4.88 4.24
N ALA A 73 4.34 -5.63 3.80
CA ALA A 73 5.43 -5.08 2.99
C ALA A 73 4.95 -4.53 1.64
N ILE A 74 4.04 -5.23 0.96
CA ILE A 74 3.41 -4.75 -0.30
C ILE A 74 2.67 -3.43 -0.05
N HIS A 75 1.88 -3.36 1.02
CA HIS A 75 1.21 -2.12 1.40
C HIS A 75 2.21 -1.00 1.72
N ILE A 76 3.26 -1.28 2.50
CA ILE A 76 4.26 -0.29 2.90
C ILE A 76 4.89 0.36 1.65
N TYR A 77 5.23 -0.43 0.64
CA TYR A 77 5.82 0.08 -0.60
C TYR A 77 4.91 1.12 -1.28
N TRP A 78 3.60 0.85 -1.38
CA TRP A 78 2.64 1.80 -1.95
C TRP A 78 2.43 3.01 -1.04
N SER A 79 2.37 2.79 0.27
CA SER A 79 2.15 3.84 1.27
C SER A 79 3.27 4.89 1.33
N GLN A 80 4.46 4.53 0.85
CA GLN A 80 5.61 5.42 0.75
C GLN A 80 5.56 6.34 -0.47
N ILE A 81 4.63 6.13 -1.42
CA ILE A 81 4.56 6.88 -2.68
C ILE A 81 3.27 7.69 -2.73
N MET A 82 2.17 7.17 -2.17
CA MET A 82 0.85 7.79 -2.25
C MET A 82 0.06 7.70 -0.96
N ILE A 83 -0.83 8.67 -0.75
CA ILE A 83 -1.87 8.60 0.28
C ILE A 83 -3.01 7.75 -0.27
N LEU A 84 -3.18 6.56 0.31
CA LEU A 84 -4.20 5.60 -0.05
C LEU A 84 -5.56 5.99 0.57
N PRO A 85 -6.68 5.83 -0.15
CA PRO A 85 -8.00 6.04 0.44
C PRO A 85 -8.23 5.12 1.64
N LYS A 86 -8.86 5.64 2.70
CA LYS A 86 -9.14 4.87 3.93
C LYS A 86 -9.86 3.54 3.65
N LYS A 87 -10.81 3.54 2.71
CA LYS A 87 -11.55 2.34 2.28
C LYS A 87 -10.63 1.24 1.73
N ILE A 88 -9.54 1.60 1.07
CA ILE A 88 -8.53 0.63 0.59
C ILE A 88 -7.72 0.07 1.75
N LEU A 89 -7.33 0.90 2.71
CA LEU A 89 -6.63 0.45 3.92
C LEU A 89 -7.52 -0.53 4.72
N GLU A 90 -8.81 -0.26 4.82
CA GLU A 90 -9.78 -1.17 5.44
C GLU A 90 -9.88 -2.51 4.69
N MET A 91 -9.88 -2.50 3.36
CA MET A 91 -9.86 -3.72 2.54
C MET A 91 -8.56 -4.51 2.71
N ILE A 92 -7.40 -3.84 2.77
CA ILE A 92 -6.11 -4.47 3.04
C ILE A 92 -6.11 -5.15 4.42
N ASN A 93 -6.62 -4.46 5.45
CA ASN A 93 -6.79 -5.04 6.78
C ASN A 93 -7.73 -6.26 6.76
N ALA A 94 -8.82 -6.20 5.98
CA ALA A 94 -9.74 -7.32 5.83
C ALA A 94 -9.06 -8.56 5.21
N ILE A 95 -8.25 -8.38 4.16
CA ILE A 95 -7.48 -9.47 3.53
C ILE A 95 -6.47 -10.05 4.52
N CYS A 96 -5.69 -9.20 5.19
CA CYS A 96 -4.70 -9.66 6.16
C CYS A 96 -5.37 -10.42 7.31
N ARG A 97 -6.54 -9.96 7.76
CA ARG A 97 -7.33 -10.61 8.81
C ARG A 97 -7.89 -11.95 8.33
N SER A 98 -8.47 -12.01 7.13
CA SER A 98 -9.01 -13.24 6.55
C SER A 98 -7.91 -14.30 6.46
N PHE A 99 -6.75 -13.94 5.92
CA PHE A 99 -5.64 -14.85 5.79
C PHE A 99 -5.08 -15.31 7.12
N LEU A 100 -4.91 -14.41 8.10
CA LEU A 100 -4.38 -14.76 9.42
C LEU A 100 -5.23 -15.85 10.11
N TRP A 101 -6.55 -15.71 10.08
CA TRP A 101 -7.46 -16.57 10.84
C TRP A 101 -7.92 -17.81 10.08
N LYS A 102 -8.19 -17.67 8.78
CA LYS A 102 -8.78 -18.74 7.96
C LYS A 102 -7.81 -19.29 6.91
N GLY A 103 -6.75 -18.55 6.58
CA GLY A 103 -5.81 -18.95 5.53
C GLY A 103 -6.35 -18.73 4.12
N GLU A 104 -7.41 -17.93 3.97
CA GLU A 104 -8.05 -17.61 2.70
C GLU A 104 -7.92 -16.11 2.40
N ALA A 105 -8.11 -15.71 1.15
CA ALA A 105 -8.04 -14.30 0.75
C ALA A 105 -9.29 -13.51 1.18
N GLU A 106 -10.44 -14.19 1.13
CA GLU A 106 -11.75 -13.69 1.50
C GLU A 106 -12.41 -14.75 2.36
N SER A 107 -12.95 -14.36 3.51
CA SER A 107 -13.61 -15.29 4.42
C SER A 107 -14.71 -14.57 5.18
N ILE A 108 -15.86 -15.21 5.30
CA ILE A 108 -16.95 -14.73 6.14
C ILE A 108 -16.66 -15.15 7.59
N GLY A 109 -16.60 -14.16 8.50
CA GLY A 109 -16.47 -14.42 9.94
C GLY A 109 -15.61 -13.41 10.70
N ILE A 110 -15.74 -13.44 12.02
CA ILE A 110 -15.02 -12.54 12.93
C ILE A 110 -13.73 -13.24 13.38
N GLY A 111 -12.58 -12.59 13.19
CA GLY A 111 -11.32 -13.06 13.75
C GLY A 111 -11.33 -13.04 15.29
N LYS A 112 -10.64 -13.99 15.93
CA LYS A 112 -10.65 -14.19 17.40
C LYS A 112 -10.24 -12.96 18.21
N VAL A 113 -9.41 -12.09 17.63
CA VAL A 113 -8.92 -10.86 18.25
C VAL A 113 -9.20 -9.68 17.31
N ALA A 114 -9.55 -8.52 17.89
CA ALA A 114 -9.71 -7.27 17.17
C ALA A 114 -8.39 -6.86 16.50
N TRP A 115 -8.45 -6.43 15.24
CA TRP A 115 -7.25 -6.09 14.46
C TRP A 115 -6.39 -5.01 15.13
N SER A 116 -7.03 -3.99 15.73
CA SER A 116 -6.34 -2.92 16.48
C SER A 116 -5.50 -3.46 17.64
N LYS A 117 -5.98 -4.49 18.36
CA LYS A 117 -5.22 -5.14 19.44
C LYS A 117 -4.02 -5.94 18.92
N LEU A 118 -4.02 -6.34 17.64
CA LEU A 118 -2.88 -7.01 17.04
C LEU A 118 -1.80 -6.03 16.57
N CYS A 119 -2.16 -4.75 16.44
CA CYS A 119 -1.26 -3.68 16.02
C CYS A 119 -0.53 -2.97 17.16
N THR A 120 -0.76 -3.40 18.41
CA THR A 120 -0.06 -2.84 19.58
C THR A 120 1.38 -3.38 19.66
N PRO A 121 2.27 -2.70 20.41
CA PRO A 121 3.66 -3.15 20.56
C PRO A 121 3.78 -4.51 21.26
N LYS A 122 4.90 -5.23 21.03
CA LYS A 122 5.19 -6.55 21.65
C LYS A 122 5.06 -6.54 23.16
N SER A 123 5.46 -5.45 23.81
CA SER A 123 5.35 -5.29 25.26
C SER A 123 3.92 -5.45 25.78
N ALA A 124 2.91 -5.17 24.94
CA ALA A 124 1.50 -5.37 25.24
C ALA A 124 0.98 -6.77 24.84
N GLY A 125 1.85 -7.72 24.50
CA GLY A 125 1.47 -9.10 24.18
C GLY A 125 0.88 -9.32 22.78
N ALA A 126 1.08 -8.38 21.85
CA ALA A 126 0.52 -8.45 20.49
C ALA A 126 1.47 -9.03 19.44
N LEU A 127 0.87 -9.43 18.30
CA LEU A 127 1.55 -10.01 17.13
C LEU A 127 2.32 -9.00 16.27
N VAL A 128 2.32 -7.71 16.65
CA VAL A 128 3.12 -6.61 16.04
C VAL A 128 2.80 -6.38 14.57
N PHE A 129 1.51 -6.42 14.21
CA PHE A 129 1.15 -5.90 12.90
C PHE A 129 1.30 -4.38 12.90
N LYS A 130 1.71 -3.81 11.79
CA LYS A 130 1.77 -2.35 11.65
C LYS A 130 0.35 -1.82 11.45
N ASP A 131 -0.05 -0.80 12.21
CA ASP A 131 -1.30 -0.08 11.92
C ASP A 131 -1.15 0.72 10.62
N ILE A 132 -1.63 0.12 9.54
CA ILE A 132 -1.49 0.68 8.19
C ILE A 132 -2.29 1.97 7.99
N ILE A 133 -3.34 2.20 8.79
CA ILE A 133 -4.19 3.39 8.67
C ILE A 133 -3.40 4.61 9.17
N SER A 134 -2.75 4.48 10.33
CA SER A 134 -1.88 5.51 10.88
C SER A 134 -0.55 5.61 10.15
N TRP A 135 -0.04 4.50 9.62
CA TRP A 135 1.26 4.46 8.95
C TRP A 135 1.29 5.19 7.61
N ASN A 136 0.24 5.12 6.80
CA ASN A 136 0.24 5.73 5.46
C ASN A 136 0.49 7.26 5.46
N PRO A 137 -0.24 8.09 6.24
CA PRO A 137 0.07 9.51 6.31
C PRO A 137 1.46 9.78 6.92
N ALA A 138 1.86 9.02 7.94
CA ALA A 138 3.19 9.14 8.53
C ALA A 138 4.32 8.86 7.52
N ALA A 139 4.13 7.85 6.66
CA ALA A 139 5.10 7.47 5.63
C ALA A 139 5.29 8.55 4.56
N ILE A 140 4.26 9.34 4.25
CA ILE A 140 4.35 10.49 3.34
C ILE A 140 4.91 11.71 4.06
N GLY A 141 4.63 11.87 5.36
CA GLY A 141 5.17 12.95 6.20
C GLY A 141 6.70 13.05 6.17
N LYS A 142 7.41 11.94 5.92
CA LYS A 142 8.87 11.96 5.73
C LYS A 142 9.34 12.89 4.61
N PHE A 143 8.55 13.04 3.53
CA PHE A 143 8.89 13.93 2.43
C PHE A 143 8.63 15.38 2.78
N VAL A 144 7.55 15.65 3.52
CA VAL A 144 7.27 16.98 4.06
C VAL A 144 8.42 17.40 4.97
N TRP A 145 8.85 16.51 5.88
CA TRP A 145 10.00 16.73 6.75
C TRP A 145 11.30 16.96 5.96
N ALA A 146 11.55 16.17 4.92
CA ALA A 146 12.73 16.34 4.07
C ALA A 146 12.72 17.69 3.34
N LEU A 147 11.55 18.16 2.88
CA LEU A 147 11.40 19.47 2.23
C LEU A 147 11.61 20.62 3.23
N THR A 148 11.09 20.51 4.46
CA THR A 148 11.26 21.56 5.47
C THR A 148 12.70 21.67 5.97
N LEU A 149 13.43 20.56 6.05
CA LEU A 149 14.85 20.55 6.43
C LEU A 149 15.78 20.99 5.29
N LYS A 150 15.43 20.73 4.03
CA LYS A 150 16.24 21.10 2.85
C LYS A 150 16.08 22.56 2.41
N LYS A 151 15.50 23.43 3.24
CA LYS A 151 15.24 24.84 2.93
C LYS A 151 16.51 25.68 2.66
N GLU A 152 17.70 25.11 2.80
CA GLU A 152 19.00 25.75 2.49
C GLU A 152 19.63 25.33 1.14
N ASN A 153 19.04 24.41 0.37
CA ASN A 153 19.65 23.90 -0.88
C ASN A 153 18.72 23.95 -2.12
N LEU A 154 17.82 24.93 -2.18
CA LEU A 154 16.97 25.21 -3.36
C LEU A 154 17.09 26.67 -3.75
#